data_AF-A0A1F3ST13-F1
#
_entry.id   AF-A0A1F3ST13-F1
#
_cell.length_a   1.000
_cell.length_b   1.000
_cell.length_c   1.000
_cell.angle_alpha   90.00
_cell.angle_beta   90.00
_cell.angle_gamma   90.00
#
_symmetry.space_group_name_H-M   'P 1'
#
loop_
_entity.id
_entity.type
_entity.pdbx_description
1 polymer ?
#
loop_
_entity_poly.entity_id
_entity_poly.type
_entity_poly.pdbx_seq_one_letter_code
_entity_poly.pdbx_strand_id
1 'polypeptide(L)'
;MQDRIHAAGDISSDLILFEEIVHRSLKTEYLAYNVPLTLPKCMTCKLRCPGYETCKEEEILWMWENYRKRESEKSRHKLFTPYTERCVEQYLSGELEEAFQMQHAMGANLAPLTARAHFLNRRLNLKTIEVYPKLSLWRIGRALNIQKSYLRFHKHQIGGLEMRQAIIKELVNHKTAFIYDQDIRLMVDNSHAFDAFICALTAVLKFTGQCEKRPRNFPADEGWIEIPKEVIVW
;
A
#
# COMPACT_ATOMS: atom_id res chain seq x y z
N MET A 1 -0.59 -8.51 21.46
CA MET A 1 -1.58 -8.12 20.42
C MET A 1 -2.58 -9.26 20.30
N GLN A 2 -3.89 -9.01 20.11
CA GLN A 2 -4.80 -10.11 19.78
C GLN A 2 -4.47 -10.59 18.37
N ASP A 3 -4.15 -11.87 18.20
CA ASP A 3 -3.74 -12.43 16.90
C ASP A 3 -4.89 -12.48 15.89
N ARG A 4 -6.15 -12.50 16.35
CA ARG A 4 -7.34 -12.52 15.51
C ARG A 4 -8.50 -11.77 16.15
N ILE A 5 -9.22 -11.01 15.33
CA ILE A 5 -10.47 -10.33 15.70
C ILE A 5 -11.63 -11.14 15.13
N HIS A 6 -12.48 -11.66 16.01
CA HIS A 6 -13.64 -12.48 15.64
C HIS A 6 -14.93 -11.80 16.11
N ALA A 7 -16.00 -11.96 15.34
CA ALA A 7 -17.33 -11.54 15.79
C ALA A 7 -17.75 -12.35 17.02
N ALA A 8 -18.53 -11.74 17.92
CA ALA A 8 -19.02 -12.36 19.14
C ALA A 8 -20.47 -11.92 19.39
N GLY A 9 -21.42 -12.86 19.29
CA GLY A 9 -22.85 -12.54 19.37
C GLY A 9 -23.26 -11.50 18.33
N ASP A 10 -23.86 -10.40 18.78
CA ASP A 10 -24.28 -9.27 17.93
C ASP A 10 -23.16 -8.24 17.66
N ILE A 11 -21.94 -8.51 18.14
CA ILE A 11 -20.78 -7.63 17.95
C ILE A 11 -20.00 -8.09 16.71
N SER A 12 -19.97 -7.24 15.69
CA SER A 12 -19.19 -7.50 14.47
C SER A 12 -17.69 -7.35 14.72
N SER A 13 -16.88 -8.07 13.94
CA SER A 13 -15.42 -7.92 13.95
C SER A 13 -14.96 -6.51 13.58
N ASP A 14 -15.76 -5.77 12.82
CA ASP A 14 -15.50 -4.37 12.48
C ASP A 14 -15.68 -3.43 13.66
N LEU A 15 -16.67 -3.69 14.53
CA LEU A 15 -16.86 -2.91 15.74
C LEU A 15 -15.68 -3.12 16.72
N ILE A 16 -15.25 -4.38 16.90
CA ILE A 16 -14.10 -4.70 17.76
C ILE A 16 -12.83 -4.04 17.22
N LEU A 17 -12.58 -4.11 15.91
CA LEU A 17 -11.45 -3.45 15.28
C LEU A 17 -11.50 -1.92 15.45
N PHE A 18 -12.67 -1.32 15.27
CA PHE A 18 -12.87 0.11 15.48
C PHE A 18 -12.52 0.52 16.92
N GLU A 19 -13.02 -0.22 17.92
CA GLU A 19 -12.77 0.06 19.34
C GLU A 19 -11.28 -0.09 19.68
N GLU A 20 -10.60 -1.13 19.18
CA GLU A 20 -9.15 -1.30 19.36
C GLU A 20 -8.34 -0.16 18.75
N ILE A 21 -8.71 0.30 17.54
CA ILE A 21 -8.06 1.45 16.91
C ILE A 21 -8.28 2.70 17.77
N VAL A 22 -9.53 3.00 18.12
CA VAL A 22 -9.87 4.20 18.91
C VAL A 22 -9.13 4.21 20.24
N HIS A 23 -9.14 3.09 20.98
CA HIS A 23 -8.48 2.96 22.28
C HIS A 23 -6.96 3.22 22.19
N ARG A 24 -6.32 2.82 21.09
CA ARG A 24 -4.87 2.98 20.89
C ARG A 24 -4.48 4.30 20.21
N SER A 25 -5.45 5.04 19.67
CA SER A 25 -5.19 6.17 18.76
C SER A 25 -4.99 7.54 19.40
N LEU A 26 -4.97 7.64 20.74
CA LEU A 26 -4.94 8.92 21.47
C LEU A 26 -3.78 9.87 21.09
N LYS A 27 -2.71 9.36 20.44
CA LYS A 27 -1.58 10.16 19.92
C LYS A 27 -1.15 9.76 18.50
N THR A 28 -2.04 9.14 17.73
CA THR A 28 -1.71 8.66 16.38
C THR A 28 -1.88 9.77 15.36
N GLU A 29 -0.77 10.18 14.71
CA GLU A 29 -0.83 11.17 13.63
C GLU A 29 -1.42 10.59 12.34
N TYR A 30 -1.06 9.35 11.99
CA TYR A 30 -1.54 8.67 10.79
C TYR A 30 -1.92 7.22 11.07
N LEU A 31 -3.04 6.77 10.51
CA LEU A 31 -3.41 5.36 10.37
C LEU A 31 -3.11 4.90 8.95
N ALA A 32 -2.16 3.97 8.79
CA ALA A 32 -1.74 3.47 7.50
C ALA A 32 -2.51 2.22 7.07
N TYR A 33 -2.98 2.22 5.82
CA TYR A 33 -3.74 1.13 5.21
C TYR A 33 -2.94 0.49 4.08
N ASN A 34 -2.85 -0.85 4.07
CA ASN A 34 -2.42 -1.64 2.91
C ASN A 34 -3.61 -1.97 2.00
N VAL A 35 -4.44 -0.97 1.70
CA VAL A 35 -5.60 -1.08 0.81
C VAL A 35 -5.88 0.28 0.18
N PRO A 36 -6.50 0.31 -1.01
CA PRO A 36 -6.98 1.53 -1.63
C PRO A 36 -7.83 2.38 -0.68
N LEU A 37 -7.49 3.65 -0.54
CA LEU A 37 -8.31 4.66 0.14
C LEU A 37 -9.08 5.55 -0.84
N THR A 38 -8.82 5.39 -2.14
CA THR A 38 -9.57 6.00 -3.22
C THR A 38 -10.08 4.92 -4.17
N LEU A 39 -11.24 5.18 -4.76
CA LEU A 39 -11.82 4.32 -5.80
C LEU A 39 -11.29 4.74 -7.18
N PRO A 40 -11.27 3.83 -8.16
CA PRO A 40 -11.02 4.18 -9.56
C PRO A 40 -11.93 5.32 -10.05
N LYS A 41 -11.38 6.23 -10.86
CA LYS A 41 -12.12 7.38 -11.42
C LYS A 41 -13.43 6.96 -12.08
N CYS A 42 -13.43 5.89 -12.88
CA CYS A 42 -14.65 5.42 -13.55
C CYS A 42 -15.75 4.93 -12.59
N MET A 43 -15.43 4.57 -11.35
CA MET A 43 -16.41 4.14 -10.33
C MET A 43 -17.06 5.32 -9.60
N THR A 44 -16.45 6.50 -9.66
CA THR A 44 -16.92 7.72 -8.98
C THR A 44 -17.35 8.82 -9.96
N CYS A 45 -17.07 8.61 -11.25
CA CYS A 45 -17.40 9.52 -12.33
C CYS A 45 -18.91 9.77 -12.42
N LYS A 46 -19.29 11.04 -12.60
CA LYS A 46 -20.68 11.49 -12.73
C LYS A 46 -21.13 11.72 -14.17
N LEU A 47 -20.23 11.56 -15.13
CA LEU A 47 -20.53 11.75 -16.55
C LEU A 47 -21.41 10.61 -17.08
N ARG A 48 -22.19 10.91 -18.13
CA ARG A 48 -22.72 9.85 -18.98
C ARG A 48 -21.53 9.24 -19.74
N CYS A 49 -21.09 8.06 -19.30
CA CYS A 49 -19.87 7.44 -19.78
C CYS A 49 -19.88 7.24 -21.30
N PRO A 50 -18.91 7.81 -22.05
CA PRO A 50 -18.78 7.59 -23.49
C PRO A 50 -17.95 6.33 -23.84
N GLY A 51 -17.52 5.55 -22.84
CA GLY A 51 -16.47 4.54 -22.96
C GLY A 51 -15.08 5.14 -22.75
N TYR A 52 -14.16 4.38 -22.16
CA TYR A 52 -12.82 4.89 -21.86
C TYR A 52 -11.95 5.04 -23.11
N GLU A 53 -12.38 4.49 -24.26
CA GLU A 53 -11.77 4.65 -25.58
C GLU A 53 -11.88 6.08 -26.12
N THR A 54 -12.93 6.81 -25.72
CA THR A 54 -13.20 8.19 -26.18
C THR A 54 -13.31 9.21 -25.05
N CYS A 55 -13.17 8.75 -23.80
CA CYS A 55 -13.22 9.60 -22.62
C CYS A 55 -12.06 10.61 -22.60
N LYS A 56 -12.38 11.84 -22.19
CA LYS A 56 -11.44 12.97 -22.11
C LYS A 56 -11.07 13.36 -20.69
N GLU A 57 -11.52 12.60 -19.69
CA GLU A 57 -11.09 12.78 -18.30
C GLU A 57 -9.57 12.59 -18.19
N GLU A 58 -8.94 13.42 -17.35
CA GLU A 58 -7.48 13.48 -17.21
C GLU A 58 -6.87 12.12 -16.88
N GLU A 59 -7.47 11.39 -15.95
CA GLU A 59 -7.02 10.06 -15.51
C GLU A 59 -7.04 9.06 -16.66
N ILE A 60 -8.07 9.10 -17.50
CA ILE A 60 -8.20 8.17 -18.62
C ILE A 60 -7.20 8.48 -19.72
N LEU A 61 -7.00 9.76 -20.04
CA LEU A 61 -5.97 10.18 -20.98
C LEU A 61 -4.58 9.79 -20.48
N TRP A 62 -4.32 9.98 -19.18
CA TRP A 62 -3.06 9.59 -18.54
C TRP A 62 -2.82 8.08 -18.59
N MET A 63 -3.83 7.26 -18.31
CA MET A 63 -3.73 5.80 -18.40
C MET A 63 -3.48 5.34 -19.84
N TRP A 64 -4.09 5.97 -20.84
CA TRP A 64 -3.80 5.68 -22.26
C TRP A 64 -2.38 6.04 -22.65
N GLU A 65 -1.88 7.19 -22.20
CA GLU A 65 -0.51 7.61 -22.45
C GLU A 65 0.48 6.59 -21.86
N ASN A 66 0.28 6.18 -20.61
CA ASN A 66 1.11 5.17 -19.94
C ASN A 66 1.03 3.80 -20.60
N TYR A 67 -0.17 3.38 -21.01
CA TYR A 67 -0.35 2.12 -21.74
C TYR A 67 0.44 2.11 -23.06
N ARG A 68 0.34 3.18 -23.86
CA ARG A 68 1.03 3.30 -25.15
C ARG A 68 2.56 3.33 -25.00
N LYS A 69 3.08 4.03 -23.98
CA LYS A 69 4.51 4.03 -23.64
C LYS A 69 5.06 2.62 -23.39
N ARG A 70 4.25 1.73 -22.82
CA ARG A 70 4.65 0.35 -22.49
C ARG A 70 4.47 -0.63 -23.63
N GLU A 71 3.45 -0.46 -24.45
CA GLU A 71 3.28 -1.28 -25.68
C GLU A 71 4.51 -1.21 -26.59
N SER A 72 5.17 -0.04 -26.67
CA SER A 72 6.41 0.08 -27.44
C SER A 72 7.58 -0.71 -26.88
N GLU A 73 7.54 -1.14 -25.61
CA GLU A 73 8.65 -1.82 -24.94
C GLU A 73 8.49 -3.35 -24.89
N LYS A 74 7.25 -3.88 -24.88
CA LYS A 74 6.97 -5.33 -24.87
C LYS A 74 5.66 -5.68 -25.59
N SER A 75 5.69 -6.74 -26.40
CA SER A 75 4.66 -7.05 -27.42
C SER A 75 3.29 -7.56 -26.94
N ARG A 76 2.99 -7.64 -25.62
CA ARG A 76 1.69 -8.17 -25.13
C ARG A 76 1.31 -7.62 -23.75
N HIS A 77 0.94 -6.35 -23.67
CA HIS A 77 0.30 -5.81 -22.46
C HIS A 77 -1.22 -5.99 -22.53
N LYS A 78 -1.82 -6.51 -21.45
CA LYS A 78 -3.28 -6.52 -21.31
C LYS A 78 -3.75 -5.07 -21.22
N LEU A 79 -4.81 -4.74 -21.95
CA LEU A 79 -5.43 -3.43 -21.86
C LEU A 79 -5.87 -3.15 -20.42
N PHE A 80 -5.63 -1.93 -19.94
CA PHE A 80 -6.01 -1.52 -18.60
C PHE A 80 -7.53 -1.42 -18.47
N THR A 81 -8.01 -1.52 -17.23
CA THR A 81 -9.43 -1.46 -16.89
C THR A 81 -9.68 -0.34 -15.88
N PRO A 82 -10.06 0.87 -16.32
CA PRO A 82 -10.12 2.06 -15.45
C PRO A 82 -11.26 2.04 -14.42
N TYR A 83 -12.13 1.03 -14.50
CA TYR A 83 -13.14 0.74 -13.49
C TYR A 83 -12.64 -0.22 -12.40
N THR A 84 -11.46 -0.83 -12.56
CA THR A 84 -10.80 -1.62 -11.50
C THR A 84 -9.44 -1.10 -11.07
N GLU A 85 -8.71 -0.46 -11.98
CA GLU A 85 -7.37 0.09 -11.79
C GLU A 85 -7.44 1.62 -11.63
N ARG A 86 -6.51 2.19 -10.85
CA ARG A 86 -6.26 3.63 -10.77
C ARG A 86 -4.96 3.94 -11.52
N CYS A 87 -4.65 5.23 -11.66
CA CYS A 87 -3.40 5.65 -12.28
C CYS A 87 -2.17 5.20 -11.46
N VAL A 88 -2.31 5.05 -10.13
CA VAL A 88 -1.19 4.67 -9.27
C VAL A 88 -0.70 3.25 -9.56
N GLU A 89 -1.58 2.27 -9.81
CA GLU A 89 -1.17 0.89 -10.14
C GLU A 89 -0.34 0.85 -11.43
N GLN A 90 -0.71 1.67 -12.42
CA GLN A 90 0.11 1.84 -13.61
C GLN A 90 1.43 2.53 -13.24
N TYR A 91 1.42 3.68 -12.56
CA TYR A 91 2.64 4.40 -12.18
C TYR A 91 3.68 3.47 -11.53
N LEU A 92 3.30 2.70 -10.49
CA LEU A 92 4.22 1.82 -9.78
C LEU A 92 4.79 0.69 -10.65
N SER A 93 4.07 0.26 -11.68
CA SER A 93 4.48 -0.87 -12.50
C SER A 93 5.43 -0.50 -13.64
N GLY A 94 5.76 0.78 -13.84
CA GLY A 94 6.67 1.17 -14.93
C GLY A 94 7.42 2.49 -14.78
N GLU A 95 7.09 3.36 -13.82
CA GLU A 95 7.81 4.63 -13.61
C GLU A 95 8.83 4.56 -12.46
N LEU A 96 8.95 3.42 -11.79
CA LEU A 96 9.80 3.21 -10.62
C LEU A 96 11.08 2.41 -10.94
N GLU A 97 11.97 2.32 -9.96
CA GLU A 97 13.26 1.64 -10.05
C GLU A 97 13.18 0.15 -10.43
N GLU A 98 12.03 -0.48 -10.19
CA GLU A 98 11.64 -1.75 -10.78
C GLU A 98 10.12 -1.81 -10.93
N ALA A 99 9.61 -2.78 -11.71
CA ALA A 99 8.18 -2.94 -11.90
C ALA A 99 7.51 -3.54 -10.64
N PHE A 100 6.69 -2.74 -9.97
CA PHE A 100 5.87 -3.19 -8.84
C PHE A 100 4.45 -3.52 -9.31
N GLN A 101 4.12 -4.80 -9.34
CA GLN A 101 2.78 -5.29 -9.69
C GLN A 101 1.85 -5.21 -8.47
N MET A 102 1.07 -4.14 -8.40
CA MET A 102 0.01 -3.94 -7.42
C MET A 102 -1.28 -4.62 -7.89
N GLN A 103 -2.05 -5.18 -6.95
CA GLN A 103 -3.39 -5.68 -7.29
C GLN A 103 -4.34 -4.51 -7.57
N HIS A 104 -5.28 -4.70 -8.49
CA HIS A 104 -6.22 -3.64 -8.87
C HIS A 104 -7.10 -3.24 -7.67
N ALA A 105 -7.39 -1.95 -7.52
CA ALA A 105 -8.14 -1.43 -6.39
C ALA A 105 -9.54 -2.07 -6.21
N MET A 106 -10.21 -2.37 -7.34
CA MET A 106 -11.47 -3.13 -7.35
C MET A 106 -11.30 -4.55 -7.90
N GLY A 107 -10.12 -5.15 -7.72
CA GLY A 107 -9.90 -6.57 -7.99
C GLY A 107 -10.56 -7.45 -6.92
N ALA A 108 -10.74 -8.75 -7.22
CA ALA A 108 -11.48 -9.70 -6.37
C ALA A 108 -11.00 -9.76 -4.90
N ASN A 109 -9.70 -9.58 -4.67
CA ASN A 109 -9.11 -9.64 -3.33
C ASN A 109 -9.15 -8.28 -2.59
N LEU A 110 -8.86 -7.17 -3.29
CA LEU A 110 -8.78 -5.85 -2.66
C LEU A 110 -10.15 -5.19 -2.49
N ALA A 111 -11.10 -5.40 -3.41
CA ALA A 111 -12.39 -4.71 -3.37
C ALA A 111 -13.14 -4.84 -2.02
N PRO A 112 -13.23 -6.04 -1.39
CA PRO A 112 -13.86 -6.17 -0.06
C PRO A 112 -13.11 -5.42 1.03
N LEU A 113 -11.76 -5.40 0.97
CA LEU A 113 -10.93 -4.72 1.96
C LEU A 113 -10.98 -3.20 1.79
N THR A 114 -11.02 -2.71 0.55
CA THR A 114 -11.27 -1.30 0.19
C THR A 114 -12.62 -0.86 0.77
N ALA A 115 -13.69 -1.62 0.52
CA ALA A 115 -15.02 -1.30 1.06
C ALA A 115 -15.03 -1.25 2.59
N ARG A 116 -14.37 -2.22 3.25
CA ARG A 116 -14.21 -2.26 4.70
C ARG A 116 -13.45 -1.04 5.23
N ALA A 117 -12.35 -0.64 4.59
CA ALA A 117 -11.59 0.54 4.99
C ALA A 117 -12.42 1.83 4.84
N HIS A 118 -13.13 2.00 3.72
CA HIS A 118 -14.06 3.12 3.55
C HIS A 118 -15.18 3.12 4.61
N PHE A 119 -15.72 1.95 4.98
CA PHE A 119 -16.72 1.83 6.02
C PHE A 119 -16.19 2.27 7.40
N LEU A 120 -15.00 1.78 7.79
CA LEU A 120 -14.36 2.16 9.05
C LEU A 120 -14.01 3.65 9.09
N ASN A 121 -13.49 4.21 7.99
CA ASN A 121 -13.10 5.61 7.89
C ASN A 121 -14.27 6.59 8.01
N ARG A 122 -15.52 6.17 7.81
CA ARG A 122 -16.70 7.02 8.09
C ARG A 122 -16.85 7.34 9.58
N ARG A 123 -16.26 6.52 10.45
CA ARG A 123 -16.39 6.62 11.91
C ARG A 123 -15.07 6.99 12.59
N LEU A 124 -13.93 6.69 11.96
CA LEU A 124 -12.61 7.03 12.48
C LEU A 124 -12.31 8.51 12.21
N ASN A 125 -12.05 9.28 13.27
CA ASN A 125 -11.58 10.66 13.16
C ASN A 125 -10.04 10.71 13.22
N LEU A 126 -9.39 10.03 12.26
CA LEU A 126 -7.93 9.94 12.15
C LEU A 126 -7.50 10.31 10.73
N LYS A 127 -6.32 10.90 10.57
CA LYS A 127 -5.72 11.04 9.24
C LYS A 127 -5.31 9.65 8.76
N THR A 128 -5.73 9.28 7.56
CA THR A 128 -5.41 7.99 6.97
C THR A 128 -4.48 8.16 5.79
N ILE A 129 -3.59 7.19 5.60
CA ILE A 129 -2.70 7.14 4.45
C ILE A 129 -2.77 5.75 3.82
N GLU A 130 -2.61 5.71 2.50
CA GLU A 130 -2.50 4.47 1.74
C GLU A 130 -1.02 4.13 1.56
N VAL A 131 -0.66 2.86 1.81
CA VAL A 131 0.71 2.37 1.71
C VAL A 131 0.72 1.07 0.92
N TYR A 132 1.72 0.92 0.07
CA TYR A 132 2.06 -0.38 -0.52
C TYR A 132 3.30 -0.96 0.18
N PRO A 133 3.15 -1.95 1.08
CA PRO A 133 4.26 -2.45 1.90
C PRO A 133 5.41 -3.01 1.09
N LYS A 134 5.13 -3.64 -0.05
CA LYS A 134 6.19 -4.25 -0.87
C LYS A 134 7.17 -3.19 -1.40
N LEU A 135 6.66 -2.07 -1.91
CA LEU A 135 7.50 -0.96 -2.36
C LEU A 135 8.16 -0.24 -1.18
N SER A 136 7.42 -0.03 -0.10
CA SER A 136 7.98 0.63 1.09
C SER A 136 9.14 -0.17 1.69
N LEU A 137 8.93 -1.48 1.84
CA LEU A 137 9.98 -2.42 2.25
C LEU A 137 11.17 -2.40 1.30
N TRP A 138 10.92 -2.36 -0.01
CA TRP A 138 11.99 -2.28 -0.99
C TRP A 138 12.87 -1.07 -0.72
N ARG A 139 12.29 0.13 -0.67
CA ARG A 139 13.07 1.37 -0.47
C ARG A 139 13.76 1.44 0.89
N ILE A 140 13.05 1.07 1.95
CA ILE A 140 13.62 0.95 3.30
C ILE A 140 14.80 -0.03 3.32
N GLY A 141 14.60 -1.23 2.77
CA GLY A 141 15.62 -2.26 2.74
C GLY A 141 16.81 -1.89 1.85
N ARG A 142 16.59 -1.21 0.72
CA ARG A 142 17.66 -0.72 -0.14
C ARG A 142 18.50 0.35 0.57
N ALA A 143 17.88 1.26 1.31
CA ALA A 143 18.59 2.25 2.13
C ALA A 143 19.43 1.62 3.25
N LEU A 144 19.03 0.43 3.73
CA LEU A 144 19.74 -0.37 4.73
C LEU A 144 20.69 -1.42 4.12
N ASN A 145 20.95 -1.37 2.81
CA ASN A 145 21.80 -2.34 2.09
C ASN A 145 21.35 -3.81 2.18
N ILE A 146 20.06 -4.06 2.45
CA ILE A 146 19.49 -5.41 2.45
C ILE A 146 19.50 -6.00 1.04
N GLN A 147 19.80 -7.30 0.94
CA GLN A 147 19.85 -8.02 -0.33
C GLN A 147 18.50 -7.98 -1.06
N LYS A 148 18.50 -7.66 -2.36
CA LYS A 148 17.28 -7.53 -3.19
C LYS A 148 16.40 -8.78 -3.18
N SER A 149 17.01 -9.98 -3.13
CA SER A 149 16.28 -11.25 -3.05
C SER A 149 15.41 -11.35 -1.79
N TYR A 150 15.90 -10.85 -0.65
CA TYR A 150 15.17 -10.92 0.62
C TYR A 150 13.93 -10.02 0.53
N LEU A 151 14.09 -8.82 -0.02
CA LEU A 151 13.01 -7.85 -0.22
C LEU A 151 11.93 -8.37 -1.19
N ARG A 152 12.31 -9.07 -2.26
CA ARG A 152 11.35 -9.61 -3.24
C ARG A 152 10.60 -10.83 -2.72
N PHE A 153 11.28 -11.70 -1.98
CA PHE A 153 10.76 -13.03 -1.63
C PHE A 153 10.26 -13.16 -0.19
N HIS A 154 10.21 -12.07 0.58
CA HIS A 154 9.70 -12.07 1.96
C HIS A 154 8.26 -12.57 2.14
N LYS A 155 7.45 -12.65 1.07
CA LYS A 155 6.08 -13.22 1.10
C LYS A 155 5.97 -14.63 0.55
N HIS A 156 7.06 -15.24 0.10
CA HIS A 156 7.01 -16.59 -0.43
C HIS A 156 6.70 -17.60 0.68
N GLN A 157 5.99 -18.67 0.32
CA GLN A 157 5.67 -19.76 1.26
C GLN A 157 6.94 -20.48 1.74
N ILE A 158 7.91 -20.64 0.84
CA ILE A 158 9.21 -21.25 1.12
C ILE A 158 10.24 -20.14 1.27
N GLY A 159 10.99 -20.13 2.37
CA GLY A 159 12.07 -19.17 2.61
C GLY A 159 11.62 -17.79 3.08
N GLY A 160 10.33 -17.44 2.97
CA GLY A 160 9.84 -16.10 3.29
C GLY A 160 9.94 -15.75 4.77
N LEU A 161 9.86 -16.75 5.66
CA LEU A 161 10.03 -16.59 7.10
C LEU A 161 11.46 -16.14 7.42
N GLU A 162 12.45 -16.84 6.86
CA GLU A 162 13.86 -16.57 7.02
C GLU A 162 14.22 -15.19 6.46
N MET A 163 13.63 -14.81 5.32
CA MET A 163 13.81 -13.47 4.75
C MET A 163 13.23 -12.38 5.69
N ARG A 164 12.03 -12.57 6.24
CA ARG A 164 11.43 -11.61 7.21
C ARG A 164 12.29 -11.50 8.47
N GLN A 165 12.79 -12.61 9.00
CA GLN A 165 13.68 -12.62 10.15
C GLN A 165 14.97 -11.85 9.88
N ALA A 166 15.60 -12.08 8.73
CA ALA A 166 16.82 -11.35 8.36
C ALA A 166 16.54 -9.85 8.19
N ILE A 167 15.42 -9.46 7.56
CA ILE A 167 15.05 -8.06 7.40
C ILE A 167 14.85 -7.37 8.77
N ILE A 168 14.11 -8.00 9.68
CA ILE A 168 13.86 -7.44 11.03
C ILE A 168 15.17 -7.29 11.79
N LYS A 169 16.08 -8.26 11.69
CA LYS A 169 17.40 -8.20 12.31
C LYS A 169 18.18 -6.98 11.81
N GLU A 170 18.19 -6.71 10.51
CA GLU A 170 18.85 -5.53 9.96
C GLU A 170 18.21 -4.21 10.43
N LEU A 171 16.87 -4.15 10.50
CA LEU A 171 16.17 -2.97 11.04
C LEU A 171 16.56 -2.67 12.50
N VAL A 172 16.70 -3.71 13.33
CA VAL A 172 17.13 -3.57 14.73
C VAL A 172 18.61 -3.19 14.82
N ASN A 173 19.48 -3.84 14.03
CA ASN A 173 20.92 -3.55 14.01
C ASN A 173 21.21 -2.09 13.63
N HIS A 174 20.47 -1.57 12.64
CA HIS A 174 20.55 -0.19 12.20
C HIS A 174 19.80 0.80 13.11
N LYS A 175 19.23 0.33 14.22
CA LYS A 175 18.44 1.13 15.18
C LYS A 175 17.28 1.89 14.54
N THR A 176 16.76 1.39 13.43
CA THR A 176 15.58 1.95 12.73
C THR A 176 14.32 1.86 13.60
N ALA A 177 14.18 0.77 14.34
CA ALA A 177 13.06 0.56 15.24
C ALA A 177 13.48 -0.29 16.44
N PHE A 178 12.92 0.02 17.61
CA PHE A 178 12.98 -0.86 18.77
C PHE A 178 11.79 -1.83 18.74
N ILE A 179 12.07 -3.12 18.77
CA ILE A 179 11.06 -4.18 18.60
C ILE A 179 11.30 -5.24 19.68
N TYR A 180 10.26 -5.61 20.41
CA TYR A 180 10.33 -6.68 21.41
C TYR A 180 10.41 -8.06 20.73
N ASP A 181 11.13 -9.01 21.34
CA ASP A 181 11.31 -10.37 20.78
C ASP A 181 9.99 -11.09 20.47
N GLN A 182 8.94 -10.83 21.25
CA GLN A 182 7.62 -11.39 21.00
C GLN A 182 7.01 -10.86 19.69
N ASP A 183 7.14 -9.55 19.44
CA ASP A 183 6.64 -8.93 18.21
C ASP A 183 7.49 -9.33 17.00
N ILE A 184 8.80 -9.53 17.18
CA ILE A 184 9.67 -10.10 16.14
C ILE A 184 9.13 -11.46 15.70
N ARG A 185 8.89 -12.38 16.64
CA ARG A 185 8.35 -13.72 16.32
C ARG A 185 7.02 -13.62 15.58
N LEU A 186 6.10 -12.78 16.07
CA LEU A 186 4.80 -12.57 15.42
C LEU A 186 4.96 -12.10 13.96
N MET A 187 5.82 -11.13 13.69
CA MET A 187 6.05 -10.62 12.33
C MET A 187 6.78 -11.62 11.43
N VAL A 188 7.69 -12.42 11.99
CA VAL A 188 8.38 -13.48 11.26
C VAL A 188 7.37 -14.56 10.84
N ASP A 189 6.46 -14.97 11.71
CA ASP A 189 5.50 -16.04 11.43
C ASP A 189 4.29 -15.56 10.62
N ASN A 190 3.88 -14.30 10.78
CA ASN A 190 2.71 -13.72 10.13
C ASN A 190 3.08 -12.58 9.17
N SER A 191 2.97 -12.85 7.86
CA SER A 191 3.27 -11.87 6.81
C SER A 191 2.37 -10.63 6.86
N HIS A 192 1.14 -10.73 7.36
CA HIS A 192 0.25 -9.57 7.52
C HIS A 192 0.68 -8.68 8.69
N ALA A 193 1.17 -9.27 9.79
CA ALA A 193 1.74 -8.51 10.90
C ALA A 193 3.01 -7.76 10.45
N PHE A 194 3.86 -8.42 9.64
CA PHE A 194 5.01 -7.80 9.02
C PHE A 194 4.62 -6.64 8.09
N ASP A 195 3.64 -6.83 7.19
CA ASP A 195 3.13 -5.76 6.33
C ASP A 195 2.60 -4.57 7.14
N ALA A 196 1.84 -4.85 8.21
CA ALA A 196 1.29 -3.81 9.09
C ALA A 196 2.40 -3.00 9.77
N PHE A 197 3.49 -3.66 10.17
CA PHE A 197 4.67 -2.97 10.69
C PHE A 197 5.34 -2.09 9.62
N ILE A 198 5.50 -2.57 8.39
CA ILE A 198 6.03 -1.75 7.28
C ILE A 198 5.11 -0.56 6.96
N CYS A 199 3.78 -0.74 7.02
CA CYS A 199 2.81 0.36 6.91
C CYS A 199 3.04 1.41 8.00
N ALA A 200 3.19 0.99 9.26
CA ALA A 200 3.45 1.89 10.37
C ALA A 200 4.80 2.62 10.22
N LEU A 201 5.86 1.92 9.80
CA LEU A 201 7.16 2.54 9.53
C LEU A 201 7.07 3.58 8.39
N THR A 202 6.28 3.30 7.36
CA THR A 202 6.01 4.27 6.27
C THR A 202 5.27 5.50 6.79
N ALA A 203 4.34 5.34 7.74
CA ALA A 203 3.68 6.47 8.39
C ALA A 203 4.66 7.37 9.16
N VAL A 204 5.67 6.78 9.82
CA VAL A 204 6.75 7.53 10.47
C VAL A 204 7.60 8.29 9.44
N LEU A 205 7.93 7.65 8.32
CA LEU A 205 8.65 8.31 7.22
C LEU A 205 7.83 9.46 6.62
N LYS A 206 6.51 9.29 6.47
CA LYS A 206 5.62 10.37 6.05
C LYS A 206 5.66 11.54 7.03
N PHE A 207 5.49 11.25 8.31
CA PHE A 207 5.52 12.26 9.38
C PHE A 207 6.84 13.05 9.39
N THR A 208 7.96 12.38 9.14
CA THR A 208 9.29 12.99 9.09
C THR A 208 9.65 13.61 7.72
N GLY A 209 8.72 13.66 6.77
CA GLY A 209 8.93 14.28 5.46
C GLY A 209 9.82 13.46 4.51
N GLN A 210 9.90 12.14 4.74
CA GLN A 210 10.74 11.20 4.00
C GLN A 210 9.97 10.35 2.98
N CYS A 211 8.73 10.73 2.66
CA CYS A 211 8.00 10.20 1.51
C CYS A 211 8.10 11.12 0.29
N GLU A 212 7.96 10.53 -0.89
CA GLU A 212 7.90 11.26 -2.15
C GLU A 212 6.64 12.10 -2.26
N LYS A 213 6.75 13.17 -3.03
CA LYS A 213 5.60 13.95 -3.46
C LYS A 213 5.01 13.29 -4.70
N ARG A 214 3.70 13.48 -4.88
CA ARG A 214 3.02 13.16 -6.13
C ARG A 214 3.79 13.75 -7.33
N PRO A 215 4.04 12.97 -8.40
CA PRO A 215 4.68 13.46 -9.62
C PRO A 215 3.91 14.63 -10.23
N ARG A 216 4.62 15.56 -10.87
CA ARG A 216 4.01 16.77 -11.45
C ARG A 216 2.99 16.48 -12.56
N ASN A 217 3.18 15.40 -13.31
CA ASN A 217 2.32 14.99 -14.43
C ASN A 217 1.33 13.88 -14.02
N PHE A 218 1.07 13.70 -12.73
CA PHE A 218 0.08 12.72 -12.25
C PHE A 218 -1.29 13.42 -12.11
N PRO A 219 -2.40 12.78 -12.49
CA PRO A 219 -3.72 13.41 -12.46
C PRO A 219 -4.08 14.02 -11.10
N ALA A 220 -4.67 15.21 -11.10
CA ALA A 220 -4.85 16.00 -9.88
C ALA A 220 -5.88 15.38 -8.91
N ASP A 221 -6.97 14.85 -9.44
CA ASP A 221 -8.09 14.30 -8.68
C ASP A 221 -7.89 12.81 -8.29
N GLU A 222 -6.78 12.22 -8.72
CA GLU A 222 -6.51 10.81 -8.45
C GLU A 222 -5.84 10.60 -7.09
N GLY A 223 -6.14 9.46 -6.46
CA GLY A 223 -5.50 9.05 -5.21
C GLY A 223 -4.00 8.84 -5.35
N TRP A 224 -3.26 9.19 -4.30
CA TRP A 224 -1.81 8.95 -4.22
C TRP A 224 -1.51 8.12 -2.98
N ILE A 225 -0.48 7.28 -3.08
CA ILE A 225 -0.01 6.45 -1.97
C ILE A 225 1.28 7.03 -1.39
N GLU A 226 1.54 6.75 -0.12
CA GLU A 226 2.80 7.14 0.49
C GLU A 226 3.91 6.18 0.07
N ILE A 227 4.94 6.74 -0.56
CA ILE A 227 6.12 6.03 -1.06
C ILE A 227 7.34 6.62 -0.35
N PRO A 228 8.12 5.85 0.44
CA PRO A 228 9.38 6.33 0.99
C PRO A 228 10.31 6.86 -0.10
N LYS A 229 11.17 7.84 0.19
CA LYS A 229 12.24 8.27 -0.73
C LYS A 229 13.24 7.14 -0.95
N GLU A 230 13.96 7.18 -2.06
CA GLU A 230 15.07 6.24 -2.33
C GLU A 230 16.20 6.37 -1.31
N VAL A 231 16.46 7.60 -0.85
CA VAL A 231 17.43 7.89 0.20
C VAL A 231 16.66 8.27 1.46
N ILE A 232 16.88 7.50 2.53
CA ILE A 232 16.25 7.67 3.84
C ILE A 232 17.34 8.04 4.85
N VAL A 233 17.05 9.05 5.66
CA VAL A 233 17.86 9.48 6.80
C VAL A 233 17.24 8.89 8.06
N TRP A 234 18.00 8.06 8.77
CA TRP A 234 17.56 7.37 10.00
C TRP A 234 17.92 8.16 11.25
#